data_AF-A0A7X4FDI2-F1
#
_entry.id   AF-A0A7X4FDI2-F1
#
_cell.length_a   1.000
_cell.length_b   1.000
_cell.length_c   1.000
_cell.angle_alpha   90.00
_cell.angle_beta   90.00
_cell.angle_gamma   90.00
#
_symmetry.space_group_name_H-M   'P 1'
#
loop_
_entity.id
_entity.type
_entity.pdbx_description
1 polymer ?
#
loop_
_entity_poly.entity_id
_entity_poly.type
_entity_poly.pdbx_seq_one_letter_code
_entity_poly.pdbx_strand_id
1 'polypeptide(L)'
;MLPGVIGVMMATEAIKYILGIGEPLIGRLVLYDALGMTYREMKINRDENCPLCGDNPVITQLIDDYDAAAENPETFAPAAD
;
A
#
# COMPACT_ATOMS: atom_id res chain seq x y z
N MET A 1 -20.57 -8.44 6.26
CA MET A 1 -19.79 -7.34 6.88
C MET A 1 -18.31 -7.51 6.52
N LEU A 2 -17.88 -7.08 5.33
CA LEU A 2 -16.47 -7.17 4.88
C LEU A 2 -15.51 -6.22 5.62
N PRO A 3 -15.76 -4.90 5.70
CA PRO A 3 -14.77 -3.97 6.27
C PRO A 3 -14.46 -4.26 7.75
N GLY A 4 -15.42 -4.78 8.53
CA GLY A 4 -15.19 -5.19 9.91
C GLY A 4 -14.20 -6.36 10.04
N VAL A 5 -14.29 -7.36 9.15
CA VAL A 5 -13.35 -8.49 9.13
C VAL A 5 -11.95 -8.00 8.80
N ILE A 6 -11.79 -7.17 7.76
CA ILE A 6 -10.50 -6.61 7.37
C ILE A 6 -9.93 -5.72 8.49
N GLY A 7 -10.76 -4.90 9.13
CA GLY A 7 -10.34 -4.04 10.25
C GLY A 7 -9.77 -4.82 11.43
N VAL A 8 -10.43 -5.90 11.84
CA VAL A 8 -9.96 -6.75 12.95
C VAL A 8 -8.69 -7.52 12.54
N MET A 9 -8.59 -7.98 11.29
CA MET A 9 -7.35 -8.58 10.77
C MET A 9 -6.18 -7.58 10.84
N MET A 10 -6.37 -6.34 10.37
CA MET A 10 -5.34 -5.29 10.45
C MET A 10 -4.96 -4.96 11.89
N ALA A 11 -5.93 -4.86 12.81
CA ALA A 11 -5.66 -4.63 14.22
C ALA A 11 -4.83 -5.76 14.84
N THR A 12 -5.12 -7.01 14.46
CA THR A 12 -4.35 -8.19 14.90
C THR A 12 -2.90 -8.11 14.42
N GLU A 13 -2.66 -7.71 13.18
CA GLU A 13 -1.29 -7.51 12.66
C GLU A 13 -0.55 -6.38 13.37
N ALA A 14 -1.24 -5.27 13.67
CA ALA A 14 -0.66 -4.18 14.44
C ALA A 14 -0.22 -4.64 15.84
N ILE A 15 -1.04 -5.44 16.53
CA ILE A 15 -0.70 -6.01 17.84
C ILE A 15 0.53 -6.92 17.75
N LYS A 16 0.56 -7.84 16.77
CA LYS A 16 1.73 -8.72 16.56
C LYS A 16 3.00 -7.91 16.35
N TYR A 17 2.93 -6.87 15.53
CA TYR A 17 4.06 -5.99 15.23
C TYR A 17 4.55 -5.24 16.48
N ILE A 18 3.64 -4.59 17.22
CA ILE A 18 3.98 -3.79 18.41
C ILE A 18 4.60 -4.66 19.51
N LEU A 19 4.07 -5.87 19.72
CA LEU A 19 4.54 -6.77 20.77
C LEU A 19 5.75 -7.62 20.34
N GLY A 20 6.12 -7.61 19.06
CA GLY A 20 7.18 -8.47 18.53
C GLY A 20 6.87 -9.97 18.64
N ILE A 21 5.59 -10.36 18.50
CA ILE A 21 5.13 -11.74 18.64
C ILE A 21 4.57 -12.31 17.33
N GLY A 22 4.69 -13.63 17.19
CA GLY A 22 4.23 -14.35 16.00
C GLY A 22 4.98 -13.94 14.73
N GLU A 23 4.38 -14.21 13.57
CA GLU A 23 4.88 -13.79 12.26
C GLU A 23 3.92 -12.78 11.63
N PRO A 24 4.24 -11.47 11.63
CA PRO A 24 3.44 -10.45 10.95
C PRO A 24 3.33 -10.69 9.44
N LEU A 25 2.26 -10.21 8.83
CA LEU A 25 2.02 -10.25 7.37
C LEU A 25 2.89 -9.28 6.57
N ILE A 26 4.05 -8.85 7.10
CA ILE A 26 4.98 -7.94 6.41
C ILE A 26 5.45 -8.58 5.10
N GLY A 27 5.45 -7.80 4.01
CA GLY A 27 5.82 -8.27 2.67
C GLY A 27 4.80 -9.22 2.05
N ARG A 28 3.57 -9.27 2.57
CA ARG A 28 2.51 -10.16 2.09
C ARG A 28 1.22 -9.41 1.88
N LEU A 29 0.57 -9.69 0.75
CA LEU A 29 -0.77 -9.21 0.43
C LEU A 29 -1.78 -10.33 0.65
N VAL A 30 -2.82 -10.05 1.43
CA VAL A 30 -3.94 -10.94 1.64
C VAL A 30 -5.12 -10.46 0.80
N LEU A 31 -5.57 -11.32 -0.11
CA LEU A 31 -6.82 -11.18 -0.85
C LEU A 31 -7.91 -11.93 -0.08
N TYR A 32 -9.01 -11.26 0.24
CA TYR A 32 -10.16 -11.86 0.91
C TYR A 32 -11.40 -11.76 0.01
N ASP A 33 -11.90 -12.90 -0.43
CA ASP A 33 -13.18 -13.00 -1.15
C ASP A 33 -14.29 -13.29 -0.13
N ALA A 34 -15.11 -12.26 0.14
CA ALA A 34 -16.21 -12.35 1.08
C ALA A 34 -17.39 -13.18 0.58
N LEU A 35 -17.57 -13.30 -0.74
CA LEU A 35 -18.68 -14.04 -1.32
C LEU A 35 -18.38 -15.53 -1.32
N GLY A 36 -17.15 -15.90 -1.73
CA GLY A 36 -16.66 -17.26 -1.71
C GLY A 36 -16.12 -17.73 -0.35
N MET A 37 -15.96 -16.82 0.62
CA MET A 37 -15.32 -17.07 1.92
C MET A 37 -13.93 -17.71 1.78
N THR A 38 -13.15 -17.22 0.81
CA THR A 38 -11.78 -17.69 0.57
C THR A 38 -10.76 -16.59 0.83
N TYR A 39 -9.53 -16.99 1.13
CA TYR A 39 -8.41 -16.06 1.22
C TYR A 39 -7.21 -16.60 0.45
N ARG A 40 -6.42 -15.70 -0.10
CA ARG A 40 -5.13 -16.00 -0.73
C ARG A 40 -4.07 -15.04 -0.22
N GLU A 41 -2.93 -15.61 0.14
CA GLU A 41 -1.73 -14.86 0.49
C GLU A 41 -0.79 -14.82 -0.71
N MET A 42 -0.21 -13.65 -0.98
CA MET A 42 0.81 -13.48 -2.02
C MET A 42 1.99 -12.72 -1.43
N LYS A 43 3.21 -13.16 -1.74
CA LYS A 43 4.42 -12.42 -1.38
C LYS A 43 4.57 -11.20 -2.31
N ILE A 44 4.84 -10.04 -1.72
CA ILE A 44 5.20 -8.82 -2.43
C ILE A 44 6.63 -8.47 -2.06
N ASN A 45 7.45 -8.24 -3.08
CA ASN A 45 8.82 -7.78 -2.91
C ASN A 45 8.89 -6.29 -3.24
N ARG A 46 9.83 -5.59 -2.60
CA ARG A 46 10.20 -4.23 -3.00
C ARG A 46 10.68 -4.25 -4.44
N ASP A 47 10.21 -3.29 -5.23
CA ASP A 47 10.79 -2.98 -6.53
C ASP A 47 11.93 -1.98 -6.35
N GLU A 48 13.15 -2.37 -6.73
CA GLU A 48 14.34 -1.53 -6.67
C GLU A 48 14.21 -0.30 -7.59
N ASN A 49 13.39 -0.39 -8.63
CA ASN A 49 13.11 0.70 -9.58
C ASN A 49 11.86 1.49 -9.22
N CYS A 50 11.26 1.27 -8.04
CA CYS A 50 10.07 2.01 -7.64
C CYS A 50 10.37 3.53 -7.61
N PRO A 51 9.65 4.37 -8.37
CA PRO A 51 9.93 5.80 -8.43
C PRO A 51 9.68 6.53 -7.10
N LEU A 52 9.01 5.90 -6.14
CA LEU A 52 8.71 6.45 -4.81
C LEU A 52 9.70 6.01 -3.73
N CYS A 53 10.03 4.71 -3.66
CA CYS A 53 10.83 4.14 -2.57
C CYS A 53 11.92 3.16 -3.02
N GLY A 54 12.21 3.13 -4.33
CA GLY A 54 13.31 2.39 -4.94
C GLY A 54 14.67 2.99 -4.56
N ASP A 55 15.74 2.50 -5.16
CA ASP A 55 17.11 2.94 -4.83
C ASP A 55 17.41 4.34 -5.36
N ASN A 56 16.67 4.77 -6.39
CA ASN A 56 16.75 6.10 -6.99
C ASN A 56 15.34 6.72 -7.10
N PRO A 57 14.75 7.19 -5.99
CA PRO A 57 13.39 7.74 -6.00
C PRO A 57 13.36 9.09 -6.75
N VAL A 58 12.34 9.28 -7.59
CA VAL A 58 12.09 10.50 -8.36
C VAL A 58 10.85 11.26 -7.87
N ILE A 59 9.96 10.58 -7.15
CA ILE A 59 8.80 11.20 -6.49
C ILE A 59 9.24 11.62 -5.09
N THR A 60 9.52 12.91 -4.90
CA THR A 60 10.08 13.46 -3.65
C THR A 60 9.17 14.44 -2.93
N GLN A 61 8.11 14.89 -3.61
CA GLN A 61 7.16 15.86 -3.09
C GLN A 61 5.74 15.49 -3.51
N LEU A 62 4.78 15.96 -2.72
CA LEU A 62 3.37 15.84 -3.03
C LEU A 62 2.98 16.91 -4.05
N ILE A 63 1.86 16.67 -4.74
CA ILE A 63 1.22 17.69 -5.55
C ILE A 63 0.42 18.58 -4.60
N ASP A 64 0.67 19.89 -4.64
CA ASP A 64 0.02 20.86 -3.76
C ASP A 64 -1.43 21.18 -4.18
N ASP A 65 -1.72 21.10 -5.48
CA ASP A 65 -3.05 21.33 -6.05
C ASP A 65 -3.65 20.02 -6.59
N TYR A 66 -4.31 19.30 -5.69
CA TYR A 66 -4.93 18.01 -5.99
C TYR A 66 -6.08 18.14 -6.99
N ASP A 67 -6.86 19.21 -6.91
CA ASP A 67 -8.02 19.42 -7.78
C ASP A 67 -7.55 19.70 -9.21
N ALA A 68 -6.51 20.52 -9.40
CA ALA A 68 -5.92 20.75 -10.72
C ALA A 68 -5.28 19.47 -11.32
N ALA A 69 -4.66 18.62 -10.50
CA ALA A 69 -4.11 17.35 -10.97
C ALA A 69 -5.19 16.31 -11.32
N ALA A 70 -6.35 16.36 -10.67
CA ALA A 70 -7.49 15.51 -11.03
C ALA A 70 -8.09 15.89 -12.39
N GLU A 71 -8.04 17.19 -12.74
CA GLU A 71 -8.56 17.71 -14.00
C GLU A 71 -7.59 17.56 -15.19
N ASN A 72 -6.27 17.60 -14.95
CA ASN A 72 -5.26 17.42 -15.99
C ASN A 72 -4.17 16.39 -15.58
N PRO A 73 -4.12 15.22 -16.23
CA PRO A 73 -3.13 14.19 -15.92
C PRO A 73 -1.70 14.53 -16.40
N GLU A 74 -1.47 15.57 -17.19
CA GLU A 74 -0.11 16.02 -17.53
C GLU A 74 0.56 16.82 -16.40
N THR A 75 -0.21 17.27 -15.40
CA THR A 75 0.31 17.90 -14.17
C THR A 75 1.11 16.92 -13.29
N PHE A 76 1.11 15.63 -13.64
CA PHE A 76 1.95 14.59 -13.03
C PHE A 76 3.38 14.56 -13.57
N ALA A 77 3.71 15.33 -14.61
CA ALA A 77 5.07 15.40 -15.09
C ALA A 77 5.97 16.09 -14.04
N PRO A 78 7.13 15.51 -13.67
CA PRO A 78 8.11 16.24 -12.89
C PRO A 78 8.43 17.55 -13.63
N ALA A 79 8.56 18.65 -12.90
CA ALA A 79 8.95 19.93 -13.49
C ALA A 79 10.19 19.71 -14.38
N ALA A 80 10.06 20.02 -15.67
CA ALA A 80 11.21 20.09 -16.55
C ALA A 80 12.03 21.30 -16.11
N ASP A 81 13.27 21.03 -15.70
CA ASP A 81 14.44 21.88 -15.47
C ASP A 81 14.19 23.31 -14.94
#